data_AF-A0A8R7PJY6-F1
#
_entry.id   AF-A0A8R7PJY6-F1
#
_cell.length_a   1.000
_cell.length_b   1.000
_cell.length_c   1.000
_cell.angle_alpha   90.00
_cell.angle_beta   90.00
_cell.angle_gamma   90.00
#
_symmetry.space_group_name_H-M   'P 1'
#
loop_
_entity.id
_entity.type
_entity.pdbx_description
1 polymer ?
#
loop_
_entity_poly.entity_id
_entity_poly.type
_entity_poly.pdbx_seq_one_letter_code
_entity_poly.pdbx_strand_id
1 'polypeptide(L)'
;MLLLRPLPLPLPAPALRARPAARGPRARAASGYGAGGVSEEDAFTRCSGYLFEEGLATEGDLPTAYDIPGIARVYGRRPLLVLRRSLQIGTSFGRWFALRYLDSLNDRADDMFEVRAAQLRRILLELGPAFVKIAQAVSSRPDVIPPEYLDELSLLQDRIAPFSTELAFDIIEKELQMPLDMIFSEMSPRPVAAASLGQVYQARLRSNGKLVAVKVQRPGVQAVISLDIYILRFLAGVARKVGKFNTDLQAVLDEWASSLFREMDYREEARNGLKFRELYGKLRDVMVPEMYLEQTRRRVLIMEWVEGVRLSEVRDLYLVEVKQRKSGLE
;
A
#
# COMPACT_ATOMS: atom_id res chain seq x y z
N MET A 1 11.90 -1.05 40.57
CA MET A 1 12.58 -2.17 41.27
C MET A 1 14.09 -1.99 41.03
N LEU A 2 14.89 -2.06 42.09
CA LEU A 2 16.28 -1.57 42.17
C LEU A 2 17.32 -2.55 41.56
N LEU A 3 18.41 -1.94 41.04
CA LEU A 3 19.80 -2.43 40.88
C LEU A 3 20.16 -3.36 39.69
N LEU A 4 20.91 -2.84 38.69
CA LEU A 4 22.38 -2.92 38.59
C LEU A 4 22.89 -2.28 37.27
N ARG A 5 23.90 -1.42 37.36
CA ARG A 5 24.65 -0.82 36.24
C ARG A 5 25.73 -1.81 35.75
N PRO A 6 25.85 -2.07 34.43
CA PRO A 6 27.10 -2.56 33.85
C PRO A 6 27.98 -1.40 33.35
N LEU A 7 29.29 -1.53 33.58
CA LEU A 7 30.36 -0.64 33.09
C LEU A 7 30.46 -0.64 31.54
N PRO A 8 31.01 0.42 30.91
CA PRO A 8 31.14 0.51 29.46
C PRO A 8 32.33 -0.31 28.93
N LEU A 9 32.12 -1.01 27.80
CA LEU A 9 33.18 -1.62 27.00
C LEU A 9 33.94 -0.54 26.20
N PRO A 10 35.25 -0.74 25.91
CA PRO A 10 36.13 0.28 25.37
C PRO A 10 35.85 0.60 23.89
N LEU A 11 36.00 1.88 23.54
CA LEU A 11 35.90 2.40 22.18
C LEU A 11 37.04 1.85 21.28
N PRO A 12 36.77 1.45 20.03
CA PRO A 12 37.84 1.29 19.05
C PRO A 12 38.36 2.66 18.57
N ALA A 13 39.69 2.78 18.51
CA ALA A 13 40.42 3.97 18.08
C ALA A 13 40.19 4.29 16.57
N PRO A 14 40.37 5.57 16.15
CA PRO A 14 40.07 6.00 14.79
C PRO A 14 41.31 5.97 13.88
N ALA A 15 41.15 5.53 12.63
CA ALA A 15 41.83 6.04 11.41
C ALA A 15 41.37 5.16 10.22
N LEU A 16 41.09 5.66 9.02
CA LEU A 16 41.95 6.46 8.17
C LEU A 16 41.11 7.32 7.21
N ARG A 17 41.51 8.59 7.05
CA ARG A 17 41.03 9.51 6.01
C ARG A 17 41.36 8.96 4.62
N ALA A 18 40.34 8.73 3.80
CA ALA A 18 40.54 8.58 2.36
C ALA A 18 40.92 9.95 1.76
N ARG A 19 42.06 10.01 1.08
CA ARG A 19 42.50 11.16 0.27
C ARG A 19 41.55 11.34 -0.93
N PRO A 20 41.32 12.59 -1.40
CA PRO A 20 40.52 12.84 -2.59
C PRO A 20 41.32 12.45 -3.85
N ALA A 21 40.76 11.59 -4.68
CA ALA A 21 41.30 11.30 -6.00
C ALA A 21 41.04 12.49 -6.96
N ALA A 22 42.06 12.78 -7.76
CA ALA A 22 42.20 13.97 -8.61
C ALA A 22 41.14 14.07 -9.72
N ARG A 23 40.74 15.31 -10.02
CA ARG A 23 39.95 15.69 -11.20
C ARG A 23 40.80 15.56 -12.47
N GLY A 24 40.37 14.70 -13.39
CA GLY A 24 40.81 14.63 -14.80
C GLY A 24 39.65 14.96 -15.76
N PRO A 25 39.91 15.24 -17.04
CA PRO A 25 39.19 16.25 -17.81
C PRO A 25 37.80 15.84 -18.35
N ARG A 26 36.93 16.84 -18.48
CA ARG A 26 35.64 16.79 -19.19
C ARG A 26 35.82 16.28 -20.63
N ALA A 27 35.19 15.16 -20.96
CA ALA A 27 34.93 14.76 -22.33
C ALA A 27 33.43 14.97 -22.67
N ARG A 28 33.18 15.68 -23.77
CA ARG A 28 31.86 15.93 -24.34
C ARG A 28 31.26 14.65 -24.93
N ALA A 29 29.95 14.54 -24.75
CA ALA A 29 28.94 13.85 -25.56
C ALA A 29 29.40 12.75 -26.54
N ALA A 30 28.97 11.52 -26.25
CA ALA A 30 28.64 10.52 -27.26
C ALA A 30 27.38 9.78 -26.81
N SER A 31 26.36 9.78 -27.67
CA SER A 31 25.14 9.01 -27.53
C SER A 31 25.47 7.52 -27.46
N GLY A 32 25.01 6.86 -26.39
CA GLY A 32 25.12 5.42 -26.21
C GLY A 32 23.84 4.90 -25.60
N TYR A 33 22.97 4.35 -26.45
CA TYR A 33 21.93 3.41 -26.06
C TYR A 33 22.56 2.26 -25.25
N GLY A 34 21.95 1.89 -24.13
CA GLY A 34 22.13 0.56 -23.52
C GLY A 34 22.60 0.55 -22.07
N ALA A 35 21.63 0.57 -21.15
CA ALA A 35 21.55 -0.32 -19.98
C ALA A 35 20.23 -0.02 -19.26
N GLY A 36 19.11 -0.43 -19.88
CA GLY A 36 17.81 -0.42 -19.24
C GLY A 36 17.82 -1.40 -18.07
N GLY A 37 17.84 -0.87 -16.85
CA GLY A 37 17.40 -1.62 -15.70
C GLY A 37 15.91 -1.88 -15.90
N VAL A 38 15.55 -3.12 -16.22
CA VAL A 38 14.16 -3.56 -16.21
C VAL A 38 13.68 -3.38 -14.78
N SER A 39 12.87 -2.34 -14.53
CA SER A 39 12.10 -2.21 -13.30
C SER A 39 11.28 -3.48 -13.17
N GLU A 40 11.50 -4.29 -12.13
CA GLU A 40 10.60 -5.39 -11.78
C GLU A 40 9.24 -4.78 -11.45
N GLU A 41 8.38 -4.62 -12.46
CA GLU A 41 7.02 -4.13 -12.28
C GLU A 41 6.27 -5.06 -11.33
N ASP A 42 5.62 -4.48 -10.32
CA ASP A 42 4.84 -5.24 -9.37
C ASP A 42 3.72 -6.03 -10.04
N ALA A 43 3.36 -7.16 -9.43
CA ALA A 43 2.41 -8.10 -10.01
C ALA A 43 1.06 -7.45 -10.37
N PHE A 44 0.60 -6.50 -9.56
CA PHE A 44 -0.64 -5.78 -9.83
C PHE A 44 -0.51 -4.90 -11.08
N THR A 45 0.52 -4.05 -11.17
CA THR A 45 0.72 -3.19 -12.34
C THR A 45 0.85 -4.01 -13.61
N ARG A 46 1.49 -5.18 -13.55
CA ARG A 46 1.59 -6.11 -14.69
C ARG A 46 0.26 -6.76 -15.07
N CYS A 47 -0.52 -7.20 -14.08
CA CYS A 47 -1.79 -7.91 -14.29
C CYS A 47 -2.96 -6.99 -14.61
N SER A 48 -2.89 -5.73 -14.19
CA SER A 48 -3.92 -4.71 -14.33
C SER A 48 -3.49 -3.54 -15.20
N GLY A 49 -2.28 -3.56 -15.77
CA GLY A 49 -1.70 -2.50 -16.62
C GLY A 49 -2.62 -2.04 -17.75
N TYR A 50 -3.27 -3.01 -18.40
CA TYR A 50 -4.23 -2.76 -19.48
C TYR A 50 -5.44 -1.91 -19.05
N LEU A 51 -5.82 -1.92 -17.77
CA LEU A 51 -6.89 -1.08 -17.24
C LEU A 51 -6.49 0.40 -17.27
N PHE A 52 -5.20 0.70 -17.35
CA PHE A 52 -4.64 2.05 -17.44
C PHE A 52 -4.36 2.47 -18.89
N GLU A 53 -3.96 1.54 -19.76
CA GLU A 53 -3.54 1.82 -21.15
C GLU A 53 -4.69 1.88 -22.17
N GLU A 54 -5.73 1.03 -22.06
CA GLU A 54 -6.77 0.88 -23.11
C GLU A 54 -7.91 1.93 -23.07
N GLY A 55 -7.76 3.04 -22.34
CA GLY A 55 -8.66 4.19 -22.44
C GLY A 55 -9.59 4.43 -21.25
N LEU A 56 -9.21 5.45 -20.48
CA LEU A 56 -10.05 6.48 -19.87
C LEU A 56 -11.30 6.01 -19.12
N ALA A 57 -11.20 5.59 -17.86
CA ALA A 57 -11.68 6.57 -16.90
C ALA A 57 -10.44 7.37 -16.56
N THR A 58 -10.37 8.62 -17.01
CA THR A 58 -9.52 9.54 -16.26
C THR A 58 -10.00 9.40 -14.82
N GLU A 59 -9.15 9.29 -13.82
CA GLU A 59 -9.65 9.27 -12.43
C GLU A 59 -10.64 10.43 -12.15
N GLY A 60 -10.59 11.50 -12.95
CA GLY A 60 -11.58 12.58 -13.00
C GLY A 60 -13.01 12.23 -13.44
N ASP A 61 -13.24 11.11 -14.15
CA ASP A 61 -14.58 10.62 -14.51
C ASP A 61 -15.21 9.76 -13.41
N LEU A 62 -14.39 9.28 -12.46
CA LEU A 62 -14.84 8.46 -11.34
C LEU A 62 -15.24 9.34 -10.17
N PRO A 63 -16.30 8.97 -9.44
CA PRO A 63 -16.70 9.73 -8.26
C PRO A 63 -15.58 9.66 -7.21
N THR A 64 -15.33 10.81 -6.59
CA THR A 64 -14.28 10.97 -5.57
C THR A 64 -14.62 10.19 -4.30
N ALA A 65 -15.92 10.10 -4.00
CA ALA A 65 -16.50 9.32 -2.92
C ALA A 65 -17.20 8.08 -3.49
N TYR A 66 -17.57 7.15 -2.61
CA TYR A 66 -18.31 5.97 -3.02
C TYR A 66 -19.72 6.35 -3.53
N ASP A 67 -19.96 6.12 -4.82
CA ASP A 67 -21.24 6.38 -5.49
C ASP A 67 -21.53 5.29 -6.52
N ILE A 68 -22.40 4.34 -6.16
CA ILE A 68 -22.76 3.22 -7.03
C ILE A 68 -23.39 3.66 -8.35
N PRO A 69 -24.41 4.56 -8.37
CA PRO A 69 -24.92 5.14 -9.60
C PRO A 69 -23.83 5.76 -10.50
N GLY A 70 -22.88 6.49 -9.93
CA GLY A 70 -21.75 7.09 -10.65
C GLY A 70 -20.84 6.03 -11.27
N ILE A 71 -20.41 5.05 -10.47
CA ILE A 71 -19.60 3.90 -10.90
C ILE A 71 -20.33 3.13 -12.02
N ALA A 72 -21.62 2.85 -11.86
CA ALA A 72 -22.43 2.14 -12.85
C ALA A 72 -22.58 2.92 -14.16
N ARG A 73 -22.64 4.26 -14.12
CA ARG A 73 -22.67 5.11 -15.33
C ARG A 73 -21.40 4.99 -16.15
N VAL A 74 -20.24 4.87 -15.49
CA VAL A 74 -18.93 4.70 -16.13
C VAL A 74 -18.81 3.29 -16.72
N TYR A 75 -18.98 2.25 -15.90
CA TYR A 75 -18.71 0.87 -16.33
C TYR A 75 -19.84 0.22 -17.10
N GLY A 76 -21.08 0.67 -16.94
CA GLY A 76 -22.21 0.23 -17.76
C GLY A 76 -22.05 0.59 -19.23
N ARG A 77 -21.26 1.62 -19.56
CA ARG A 77 -20.89 1.98 -20.94
C ARG A 77 -19.67 1.22 -21.47
N ARG A 78 -19.03 0.37 -20.66
CA ARG A 78 -17.80 -0.36 -20.99
C ARG A 78 -17.92 -1.86 -20.74
N PRO A 79 -18.87 -2.55 -21.39
CA PRO A 79 -19.13 -3.96 -21.13
C PRO A 79 -17.92 -4.85 -21.41
N LEU A 80 -17.08 -4.53 -22.42
CA LEU A 80 -15.87 -5.30 -22.72
C LEU A 80 -14.84 -5.25 -21.59
N LEU A 81 -14.67 -4.08 -20.96
CA LEU A 81 -13.78 -3.90 -19.82
C LEU A 81 -14.26 -4.71 -18.62
N VAL A 82 -15.55 -4.62 -18.31
CA VAL A 82 -16.20 -5.38 -17.24
C VAL A 82 -16.08 -6.89 -17.49
N LEU A 83 -16.33 -7.34 -18.72
CA LEU A 83 -16.23 -8.74 -19.10
C LEU A 83 -14.79 -9.25 -18.97
N ARG A 84 -13.81 -8.51 -19.51
CA ARG A 84 -12.39 -8.87 -19.41
C ARG A 84 -11.95 -9.00 -17.95
N ARG A 85 -12.32 -8.03 -17.10
CA ARG A 85 -11.99 -8.08 -15.67
C ARG A 85 -12.73 -9.19 -14.93
N SER A 86 -14.00 -9.43 -15.25
CA SER A 86 -14.78 -10.53 -14.69
C SER A 86 -14.19 -11.89 -15.06
N LEU A 87 -13.73 -12.07 -16.31
CA LEU A 87 -13.03 -13.26 -16.75
C LEU A 87 -11.69 -13.43 -16.03
N GLN A 88 -10.93 -12.36 -15.83
CA GLN A 88 -9.69 -12.41 -15.04
C GLN A 88 -9.95 -12.89 -13.60
N ILE A 89 -10.91 -12.26 -12.90
CA ILE A 89 -11.29 -12.65 -11.54
C ILE A 89 -11.77 -14.12 -11.52
N GLY A 90 -12.69 -14.46 -12.42
CA GLY A 90 -13.29 -15.79 -12.50
C GLY A 90 -12.29 -16.89 -12.85
N THR A 91 -11.35 -16.65 -13.75
CA THR A 91 -10.32 -17.63 -14.12
C THR A 91 -9.28 -17.81 -13.01
N SER A 92 -8.86 -16.75 -12.33
CA SER A 92 -7.95 -16.84 -11.19
C SER A 92 -8.54 -17.67 -10.04
N PHE A 93 -9.75 -17.35 -9.59
CA PHE A 93 -10.41 -18.12 -8.54
C PHE A 93 -10.86 -19.51 -9.02
N GLY A 94 -11.40 -19.61 -10.23
CA GLY A 94 -11.88 -20.87 -10.80
C GLY A 94 -10.78 -21.92 -10.91
N ARG A 95 -9.58 -21.53 -11.36
CA ARG A 95 -8.40 -22.40 -11.37
C ARG A 95 -8.04 -22.88 -9.96
N TRP A 96 -8.04 -21.98 -8.98
CA TRP A 96 -7.74 -22.33 -7.59
C TRP A 96 -8.77 -23.29 -6.99
N PHE A 97 -10.07 -23.04 -7.20
CA PHE A 97 -11.15 -23.94 -6.76
C PHE A 97 -11.08 -25.31 -7.43
N ALA A 98 -10.81 -25.36 -8.74
CA ALA A 98 -10.68 -26.63 -9.46
C ALA A 98 -9.52 -27.46 -8.90
N LEU A 99 -8.37 -26.82 -8.64
CA LEU A 99 -7.23 -27.49 -8.04
C LEU A 99 -7.51 -27.95 -6.60
N ARG A 100 -8.19 -27.13 -5.79
CA ARG A 100 -8.60 -27.50 -4.43
C ARG A 100 -9.61 -28.66 -4.40
N TYR A 101 -10.51 -28.70 -5.38
CA TYR A 101 -11.46 -29.80 -5.57
C TYR A 101 -10.74 -31.09 -5.96
N LEU A 102 -9.78 -31.03 -6.88
CA LEU A 102 -8.94 -32.18 -7.25
C LEU A 102 -8.11 -32.70 -6.06
N ASP A 103 -7.57 -31.82 -5.22
CA ASP A 103 -6.86 -32.26 -4.00
C ASP A 103 -7.81 -32.96 -3.03
N SER A 104 -9.06 -32.47 -2.92
CA SER A 104 -10.08 -33.08 -2.09
C SER A 104 -10.51 -34.46 -2.58
N LEU A 105 -10.53 -34.69 -3.90
CA LEU A 105 -10.84 -36.00 -4.48
C LEU A 105 -9.70 -37.02 -4.30
N ASN A 106 -8.47 -36.54 -4.11
CA ASN A 106 -7.28 -37.36 -3.95
C ASN A 106 -6.86 -37.52 -2.47
N ASP A 107 -7.70 -37.11 -1.51
CA ASP A 107 -7.41 -37.09 -0.07
C ASP A 107 -6.10 -36.34 0.30
N ARG A 108 -5.69 -35.37 -0.52
CA ARG A 108 -4.48 -34.54 -0.33
C ARG A 108 -4.81 -33.12 0.14
N ALA A 109 -6.02 -32.91 0.65
CA ALA A 109 -6.53 -31.60 1.02
C ALA A 109 -5.69 -30.94 2.12
N ASP A 110 -5.26 -31.73 3.11
CA ASP A 110 -4.48 -31.26 4.25
C ASP A 110 -3.02 -31.04 3.85
N ASP A 111 -2.42 -31.98 3.11
CA ASP A 111 -1.04 -31.88 2.62
C ASP A 111 -0.80 -30.67 1.70
N MET A 112 -1.81 -30.32 0.89
CA MET A 112 -1.71 -29.22 -0.07
C MET A 112 -2.16 -27.89 0.50
N PHE A 113 -2.63 -27.85 1.75
CA PHE A 113 -3.28 -26.67 2.32
C PHE A 113 -2.36 -25.44 2.26
N GLU A 114 -1.13 -25.54 2.79
CA GLU A 114 -0.16 -24.42 2.80
C GLU A 114 0.11 -23.91 1.38
N VAL A 115 0.24 -24.82 0.42
CA VAL A 115 0.42 -24.50 -1.00
C VAL A 115 -0.79 -23.73 -1.54
N ARG A 116 -2.02 -24.12 -1.16
CA ARG A 116 -3.24 -23.43 -1.58
C ARG A 116 -3.41 -22.08 -0.89
N ALA A 117 -3.01 -21.94 0.37
CA ALA A 117 -3.01 -20.67 1.08
C ALA A 117 -2.03 -19.67 0.44
N ALA A 118 -0.81 -20.10 0.12
CA ALA A 118 0.16 -19.28 -0.61
C ALA A 118 -0.32 -18.91 -2.03
N GLN A 119 -0.99 -19.84 -2.74
CA GLN A 119 -1.61 -19.55 -4.04
C GLN A 119 -2.75 -18.54 -3.93
N LEU A 120 -3.61 -18.64 -2.91
CA LEU A 120 -4.68 -17.69 -2.67
C LEU A 120 -4.09 -16.30 -2.40
N ARG A 121 -3.08 -16.19 -1.54
CA ARG A 121 -2.34 -14.94 -1.30
C ARG A 121 -1.84 -14.33 -2.62
N ARG A 122 -1.21 -15.13 -3.47
CA ARG A 122 -0.70 -14.67 -4.77
C ARG A 122 -1.82 -14.18 -5.69
N ILE A 123 -2.94 -14.90 -5.77
CA ILE A 123 -4.11 -14.48 -6.53
C ILE A 123 -4.62 -13.13 -6.03
N LEU A 124 -4.74 -12.94 -4.72
CA LEU A 124 -5.20 -11.69 -4.13
C LEU A 124 -4.27 -10.52 -4.45
N LEU A 125 -2.94 -10.73 -4.44
CA LEU A 125 -1.95 -9.74 -4.87
C LEU A 125 -2.05 -9.39 -6.36
N GLU A 126 -2.20 -10.41 -7.21
CA GLU A 126 -2.33 -10.25 -8.67
C GLU A 126 -3.64 -9.55 -9.05
N LEU A 127 -4.74 -9.82 -8.35
CA LEU A 127 -6.01 -9.13 -8.53
C LEU A 127 -5.95 -7.70 -8.01
N GLY A 128 -5.23 -7.44 -6.92
CA GLY A 128 -4.87 -6.09 -6.52
C GLY A 128 -5.60 -5.53 -5.30
N PRO A 129 -5.61 -4.20 -5.14
CA PRO A 129 -5.87 -3.56 -3.85
C PRO A 129 -7.22 -3.84 -3.22
N ALA A 130 -8.29 -3.97 -4.02
CA ALA A 130 -9.62 -4.34 -3.51
C ALA A 130 -9.58 -5.71 -2.81
N PHE A 131 -8.99 -6.72 -3.45
CA PHE A 131 -8.90 -8.08 -2.93
C PHE A 131 -7.94 -8.20 -1.75
N VAL A 132 -6.81 -7.48 -1.78
CA VAL A 132 -5.90 -7.37 -0.62
C VAL A 132 -6.63 -6.76 0.59
N LYS A 133 -7.45 -5.72 0.37
CA LYS A 133 -8.22 -5.08 1.44
C LYS A 133 -9.36 -5.96 1.97
N ILE A 134 -10.02 -6.75 1.12
CA ILE A 134 -10.96 -7.78 1.55
C ILE A 134 -10.22 -8.79 2.44
N ALA A 135 -9.09 -9.32 1.98
CA ALA A 135 -8.32 -10.29 2.74
C ALA A 135 -7.88 -9.75 4.11
N GLN A 136 -7.41 -8.49 4.18
CA GLN A 136 -7.09 -7.83 5.44
C GLN A 136 -8.32 -7.73 6.36
N ALA A 137 -9.47 -7.32 5.82
CA ALA A 137 -10.72 -7.20 6.59
C ALA A 137 -11.25 -8.54 7.11
N VAL A 138 -11.04 -9.64 6.38
CA VAL A 138 -11.42 -10.98 6.84
C VAL A 138 -10.37 -11.58 7.78
N SER A 139 -9.09 -11.30 7.56
CA SER A 139 -8.00 -11.79 8.43
C SER A 139 -8.04 -11.25 9.86
N SER A 140 -8.70 -10.12 10.10
CA SER A 140 -8.96 -9.59 11.45
C SER A 140 -10.07 -10.34 12.19
N ARG A 141 -10.74 -11.29 11.51
CA ARG A 141 -11.85 -12.10 12.02
C ARG A 141 -11.50 -13.59 11.94
N PRO A 142 -10.78 -14.13 12.95
CA PRO A 142 -10.36 -15.53 12.96
C PRO A 142 -11.55 -16.52 13.03
N ASP A 143 -12.76 -16.04 13.31
CA ASP A 143 -14.00 -16.83 13.24
C ASP A 143 -14.45 -17.14 11.80
N VAL A 144 -13.90 -16.44 10.79
CA VAL A 144 -14.37 -16.53 9.39
C VAL A 144 -13.43 -17.32 8.49
N ILE A 145 -12.14 -17.46 8.86
CA ILE A 145 -11.11 -18.08 8.03
C ILE A 145 -10.29 -19.09 8.87
N PRO A 146 -9.94 -20.27 8.33
CA PRO A 146 -9.08 -21.23 9.02
C PRO A 146 -7.70 -20.65 9.40
N PRO A 147 -7.11 -21.03 10.54
CA PRO A 147 -5.87 -20.45 11.07
C PRO A 147 -4.71 -20.40 10.07
N GLU A 148 -4.55 -21.45 9.27
CA GLU A 148 -3.43 -21.60 8.34
C GLU A 148 -3.55 -20.63 7.14
N TYR A 149 -4.77 -20.22 6.78
CA TYR A 149 -4.96 -19.11 5.84
C TYR A 149 -4.69 -17.76 6.51
N LEU A 150 -4.94 -17.59 7.82
CA LEU A 150 -4.66 -16.32 8.50
C LEU A 150 -3.17 -15.99 8.46
N ASP A 151 -2.31 -16.98 8.70
CA ASP A 151 -0.86 -16.79 8.66
C ASP A 151 -0.40 -16.36 7.27
N GLU A 152 -0.84 -17.02 6.21
CA GLU A 152 -0.51 -16.59 4.84
C GLU A 152 -1.13 -15.22 4.49
N LEU A 153 -2.38 -14.96 4.84
CA LEU A 153 -3.01 -13.66 4.57
C LEU A 153 -2.39 -12.52 5.38
N SER A 154 -1.80 -12.80 6.55
CA SER A 154 -1.03 -11.82 7.32
C SER A 154 0.17 -11.29 6.52
N LEU A 155 0.77 -12.12 5.67
CA LEU A 155 1.88 -11.72 4.78
C LEU A 155 1.45 -10.71 3.71
N LEU A 156 0.15 -10.54 3.43
CA LEU A 156 -0.33 -9.45 2.57
C LEU A 156 -0.13 -8.06 3.20
N GLN A 157 0.09 -8.01 4.51
CA GLN A 157 0.42 -6.79 5.24
C GLN A 157 1.93 -6.49 5.12
N ASP A 158 2.75 -7.51 4.88
CA ASP A 158 4.21 -7.43 4.84
C ASP A 158 4.74 -7.27 3.40
N ARG A 159 5.01 -6.01 3.05
CA ARG A 159 5.79 -5.54 1.87
C ARG A 159 5.28 -6.06 0.53
N ILE A 160 4.34 -5.30 -0.05
CA ILE A 160 3.94 -5.44 -1.45
C ILE A 160 5.04 -4.84 -2.34
N ALA A 161 5.27 -5.39 -3.52
CA ALA A 161 6.24 -4.86 -4.47
C ALA A 161 5.91 -3.39 -4.86
N PRO A 162 6.90 -2.48 -4.86
CA PRO A 162 6.71 -1.10 -5.25
C PRO A 162 6.46 -0.95 -6.76
N PHE A 163 5.81 0.14 -7.15
CA PHE A 163 5.72 0.56 -8.55
C PHE A 163 6.84 1.54 -8.91
N SER A 164 6.98 1.86 -10.21
CA SER A 164 8.01 2.78 -10.73
C SER A 164 8.13 4.05 -9.91
N THR A 165 9.37 4.39 -9.54
CA THR A 165 9.66 5.59 -8.76
C THR A 165 9.48 6.84 -9.61
N GLU A 166 9.76 6.76 -10.89
CA GLU A 166 9.53 7.81 -11.88
C GLU A 166 8.04 8.18 -11.90
N LEU A 167 7.16 7.18 -11.99
CA LEU A 167 5.72 7.39 -11.97
C LEU A 167 5.23 7.94 -10.61
N ALA A 168 5.81 7.48 -9.50
CA ALA A 168 5.52 8.01 -8.18
C ALA A 168 5.87 9.50 -8.06
N PHE A 169 7.04 9.89 -8.55
CA PHE A 169 7.51 11.26 -8.54
C PHE A 169 6.64 12.16 -9.43
N ASP A 170 6.29 11.69 -10.63
CA ASP A 170 5.35 12.37 -11.52
C ASP A 170 3.98 12.61 -10.86
N ILE A 171 3.46 11.63 -10.11
CA ILE A 171 2.20 11.79 -9.37
C ILE A 171 2.34 12.85 -8.29
N ILE A 172 3.46 12.87 -7.56
CA ILE A 172 3.70 13.86 -6.51
C ILE A 172 3.75 15.28 -7.08
N GLU A 173 4.51 15.49 -8.16
CA GLU A 173 4.61 16.80 -8.82
C GLU A 173 3.27 17.26 -9.38
N LYS A 174 2.49 16.34 -10.00
CA LYS A 174 1.16 16.64 -10.51
C LYS A 174 0.17 16.98 -9.41
N GLU A 175 0.17 16.29 -8.28
CA GLU A 175 -0.74 16.60 -7.16
C GLU A 175 -0.39 17.92 -6.48
N LEU A 176 0.91 18.17 -6.29
CA LEU A 176 1.41 19.36 -5.58
C LEU A 176 1.58 20.58 -6.50
N GLN A 177 1.46 20.40 -7.82
CA GLN A 177 1.61 21.44 -8.84
C GLN A 177 2.96 22.17 -8.76
N MET A 178 4.00 21.45 -8.33
CA MET A 178 5.34 21.97 -8.09
C MET A 178 6.38 20.87 -8.34
N PRO A 179 7.56 21.21 -8.89
CA PRO A 179 8.67 20.28 -9.00
C PRO A 179 9.13 19.77 -7.62
N LEU A 180 9.57 18.51 -7.54
CA LEU A 180 10.00 17.89 -6.29
C LEU A 180 11.12 18.67 -5.61
N ASP A 181 12.06 19.22 -6.37
CA ASP A 181 13.20 19.96 -5.86
C ASP A 181 12.81 21.30 -5.22
N MET A 182 11.66 21.88 -5.57
CA MET A 182 11.13 23.08 -4.91
C MET A 182 10.50 22.75 -3.55
N ILE A 183 9.94 21.55 -3.40
CA ILE A 183 9.22 21.11 -2.20
C ILE A 183 10.17 20.46 -1.19
N PHE A 184 11.07 19.60 -1.69
CA PHE A 184 11.98 18.79 -0.90
C PHE A 184 13.43 19.15 -1.22
N SER A 185 14.24 19.21 -0.16
CA SER A 185 15.70 19.36 -0.26
C SER A 185 16.40 18.03 -0.48
N GLU A 186 15.82 16.94 0.04
CA GLU A 186 16.31 15.56 -0.08
C GLU A 186 15.09 14.65 -0.22
N MET A 187 15.19 13.60 -1.04
CA MET A 187 14.17 12.55 -1.14
C MET A 187 14.85 11.21 -1.46
N SER A 188 14.37 10.13 -0.85
CA SER A 188 14.97 8.80 -1.05
C SER A 188 14.79 8.33 -2.50
N PRO A 189 15.82 7.77 -3.15
CA PRO A 189 15.74 7.34 -4.55
C PRO A 189 14.92 6.05 -4.73
N ARG A 190 14.57 5.38 -3.64
CA ARG A 190 13.73 4.17 -3.59
C ARG A 190 12.69 4.34 -2.49
N PRO A 191 11.51 3.71 -2.61
CA PRO A 191 10.53 3.71 -1.55
C PRO A 191 11.07 2.97 -0.32
N VAL A 192 10.79 3.52 0.86
CA VAL A 192 11.14 2.92 2.16
C VAL A 192 10.13 1.85 2.57
N ALA A 193 8.89 1.97 2.10
CA ALA A 193 7.82 1.00 2.31
C ALA A 193 6.85 1.02 1.14
N ALA A 194 6.17 -0.09 0.90
CA ALA A 194 5.09 -0.22 -0.06
C ALA A 194 3.94 -1.03 0.54
N ALA A 195 2.72 -0.58 0.26
CA ALA A 195 1.48 -1.12 0.77
C ALA A 195 0.45 -1.25 -0.38
N SER A 196 -0.76 -1.70 -0.07
CA SER A 196 -1.74 -2.05 -1.10
C SER A 196 -2.19 -0.84 -1.93
N LEU A 197 -2.36 0.33 -1.32
CA LEU A 197 -2.85 1.54 -1.99
C LEU A 197 -1.73 2.47 -2.51
N GLY A 198 -0.47 2.23 -2.15
CA GLY A 198 0.60 3.17 -2.45
C GLY A 198 1.94 2.80 -1.83
N GLN A 199 2.91 3.71 -1.96
CA GLN A 199 4.25 3.54 -1.41
C GLN A 199 4.74 4.80 -0.71
N VAL A 200 5.73 4.67 0.15
CA VAL A 200 6.23 5.72 1.03
C VAL A 200 7.68 6.01 0.71
N TYR A 201 8.03 7.28 0.66
CA TYR A 201 9.40 7.79 0.55
C TYR A 201 9.76 8.58 1.80
N GLN A 202 11.04 8.59 2.15
CA GLN A 202 11.56 9.53 3.13
C GLN A 202 12.02 10.79 2.39
N ALA A 203 11.65 11.96 2.89
CA ALA A 203 12.06 13.23 2.31
C ALA A 203 12.36 14.27 3.39
N ARG A 204 12.98 15.38 2.98
CA ARG A 204 13.24 16.55 3.83
C ARG A 204 12.60 17.79 3.21
N LEU A 205 11.66 18.40 3.92
CA LEU A 205 11.00 19.63 3.47
C LEU A 205 12.00 20.77 3.30
N ARG A 206 11.95 21.46 2.17
CA ARG A 206 12.83 22.62 1.91
C ARG A 206 12.47 23.82 2.78
N SER A 207 11.19 24.00 3.11
CA SER A 207 10.70 25.17 3.85
C SER A 207 11.22 25.27 5.28
N ASN A 208 11.45 24.14 5.95
CA ASN A 208 11.82 24.11 7.38
C ASN A 208 12.84 23.02 7.75
N GLY A 209 13.31 22.21 6.80
CA GLY A 209 14.30 21.16 7.02
C GLY A 209 13.81 19.91 7.77
N LYS A 210 12.50 19.81 8.10
CA LYS A 210 11.93 18.65 8.80
C LYS A 210 11.94 17.40 7.92
N LEU A 211 12.20 16.25 8.54
CA LEU A 211 12.08 14.93 7.90
C LEU A 211 10.61 14.50 7.86
N VAL A 212 10.19 14.00 6.70
CA VAL A 212 8.81 13.60 6.43
C VAL A 212 8.74 12.26 5.72
N ALA A 213 7.65 11.53 5.97
CA ALA A 213 7.18 10.43 5.14
C ALA A 213 6.24 10.99 4.07
N VAL A 214 6.55 10.71 2.80
CA VAL A 214 5.72 11.07 1.64
C VAL A 214 5.10 9.81 1.09
N LYS A 215 3.82 9.59 1.39
CA LYS A 215 3.04 8.46 0.89
C LYS A 215 2.32 8.87 -0.38
N VAL A 216 2.53 8.12 -1.46
CA VAL A 216 1.96 8.36 -2.78
C VAL A 216 1.12 7.18 -3.22
N GLN A 217 -0.07 7.46 -3.73
CA GLN A 217 -0.98 6.42 -4.20
C GLN A 217 -0.45 5.73 -5.46
N ARG A 218 -0.78 4.45 -5.54
CA ARG A 218 -0.53 3.62 -6.70
C ARG A 218 -1.35 4.14 -7.89
N PRO A 219 -0.74 4.27 -9.09
CA PRO A 219 -1.44 4.72 -10.29
C PRO A 219 -2.70 3.90 -10.58
N GLY A 220 -3.80 4.58 -10.87
CA GLY A 220 -5.06 4.00 -11.32
C GLY A 220 -5.76 3.08 -10.31
N VAL A 221 -5.33 3.10 -9.05
CA VAL A 221 -5.90 2.29 -7.97
C VAL A 221 -7.41 2.52 -7.82
N GLN A 222 -7.87 3.76 -7.97
CA GLN A 222 -9.30 4.10 -7.89
C GLN A 222 -10.09 3.43 -9.01
N ALA A 223 -9.56 3.40 -10.25
CA ALA A 223 -10.25 2.79 -11.38
C ALA A 223 -10.38 1.27 -11.22
N VAL A 224 -9.34 0.60 -10.72
CA VAL A 224 -9.42 -0.84 -10.48
C VAL A 224 -10.37 -1.16 -9.33
N ILE A 225 -10.26 -0.46 -8.21
CA ILE A 225 -11.15 -0.64 -7.06
C ILE A 225 -12.61 -0.40 -7.44
N SER A 226 -12.89 0.67 -8.20
CA SER A 226 -14.27 1.00 -8.62
C SER A 226 -14.86 -0.09 -9.52
N LEU A 227 -14.07 -0.61 -10.46
CA LEU A 227 -14.48 -1.71 -11.34
C LEU A 227 -14.70 -3.01 -10.56
N ASP A 228 -13.79 -3.34 -9.63
CA ASP A 228 -13.90 -4.53 -8.80
C ASP A 228 -15.16 -4.46 -7.91
N ILE A 229 -15.43 -3.32 -7.28
CA ILE A 229 -16.67 -3.13 -6.51
C ILE A 229 -17.91 -3.27 -7.38
N TYR A 230 -17.90 -2.71 -8.59
CA TYR A 230 -19.01 -2.85 -9.53
C TYR A 230 -19.31 -4.34 -9.84
N ILE A 231 -18.27 -5.12 -10.11
CA ILE A 231 -18.38 -6.57 -10.39
C ILE A 231 -18.82 -7.34 -9.14
N LEU A 232 -18.16 -7.11 -8.00
CA LEU A 232 -18.46 -7.80 -6.74
C LEU A 232 -19.89 -7.52 -6.26
N ARG A 233 -20.38 -6.30 -6.45
CA ARG A 233 -21.75 -5.91 -6.08
C ARG A 233 -22.80 -6.59 -6.94
N PHE A 234 -22.52 -6.76 -8.24
CA PHE A 234 -23.36 -7.55 -9.12
C PHE A 234 -23.40 -9.02 -8.67
N LEU A 235 -22.24 -9.63 -8.41
CA LEU A 235 -22.14 -11.01 -7.94
C LEU A 235 -22.84 -11.22 -6.59
N ALA A 236 -22.71 -10.27 -5.65
CA ALA A 236 -23.41 -10.31 -4.37
C ALA A 236 -24.94 -10.33 -4.55
N GLY A 237 -25.47 -9.56 -5.50
CA GLY A 237 -26.90 -9.56 -5.83
C GLY A 237 -27.36 -10.91 -6.41
N VAL A 238 -26.56 -11.52 -7.28
CA VAL A 238 -26.83 -12.86 -7.83
C VAL A 238 -26.79 -13.92 -6.72
N ALA A 239 -25.76 -13.91 -5.87
CA ALA A 239 -25.60 -14.86 -4.78
C ALA A 239 -26.77 -14.79 -3.78
N ARG A 240 -27.26 -13.58 -3.46
CA ARG A 240 -28.46 -13.40 -2.62
C ARG A 240 -29.69 -14.07 -3.23
N LYS A 241 -29.89 -13.94 -4.54
CA LYS A 241 -31.04 -14.52 -5.26
C LYS A 241 -30.98 -16.05 -5.33
N VAL A 242 -29.78 -16.61 -5.46
CA VAL A 242 -29.56 -18.06 -5.64
C VAL A 242 -29.43 -18.80 -4.30
N GLY A 243 -28.69 -18.24 -3.34
CA GLY A 243 -28.27 -18.94 -2.11
C GLY A 243 -29.18 -18.81 -0.89
N LYS A 244 -30.30 -18.06 -0.97
CA LYS A 244 -31.21 -17.78 0.17
C LYS A 244 -30.46 -17.31 1.45
N PHE A 245 -29.36 -16.57 1.30
CA PHE A 245 -28.67 -15.99 2.45
C PHE A 245 -29.56 -14.94 3.11
N ASN A 246 -29.72 -15.01 4.45
CA ASN A 246 -30.46 -14.00 5.22
C ASN A 246 -29.70 -12.67 5.36
N THR A 247 -28.40 -12.65 5.03
CA THR A 247 -27.55 -11.46 5.08
C THR A 247 -27.61 -10.69 3.77
N ASP A 248 -27.83 -9.37 3.85
CA ASP A 248 -27.74 -8.50 2.69
C ASP A 248 -26.27 -8.27 2.30
N LEU A 249 -25.74 -9.18 1.48
CA LEU A 249 -24.36 -9.15 1.03
C LEU A 249 -24.02 -7.88 0.24
N GLN A 250 -25.00 -7.26 -0.43
CA GLN A 250 -24.78 -5.99 -1.12
C GLN A 250 -24.60 -4.85 -0.12
N ALA A 251 -25.39 -4.81 0.95
CA ALA A 251 -25.23 -3.80 2.00
C ALA A 251 -23.88 -3.92 2.72
N VAL A 252 -23.45 -5.16 3.02
CA VAL A 252 -22.12 -5.40 3.62
C VAL A 252 -21.01 -4.92 2.70
N LEU A 253 -21.11 -5.24 1.40
CA LEU A 253 -20.14 -4.78 0.41
C LEU A 253 -20.16 -3.25 0.26
N ASP A 254 -21.34 -2.62 0.30
CA ASP A 254 -21.51 -1.17 0.18
C ASP A 254 -20.84 -0.43 1.35
N GLU A 255 -20.93 -0.93 2.59
CA GLU A 255 -20.23 -0.34 3.74
C GLU A 255 -18.70 -0.51 3.63
N TRP A 256 -18.26 -1.72 3.27
CA TRP A 256 -16.83 -1.98 3.06
C TRP A 256 -16.26 -1.08 1.95
N ALA A 257 -16.97 -0.96 0.83
CA ALA A 257 -16.58 -0.13 -0.31
C ALA A 257 -16.54 1.36 0.08
N SER A 258 -17.51 1.84 0.84
CA SER A 258 -17.52 3.20 1.38
C SER A 258 -16.28 3.48 2.23
N SER A 259 -15.91 2.55 3.11
CA SER A 259 -14.68 2.66 3.90
C SER A 259 -13.41 2.66 3.04
N LEU A 260 -13.35 1.79 2.03
CA LEU A 260 -12.21 1.73 1.12
C LEU A 260 -12.05 3.02 0.29
N PHE A 261 -13.15 3.63 -0.16
CA PHE A 261 -13.12 4.92 -0.86
C PHE A 261 -12.65 6.06 0.04
N ARG A 262 -13.02 6.06 1.33
CA ARG A 262 -12.48 7.01 2.30
C ARG A 262 -10.95 6.85 2.46
N GLU A 263 -10.44 5.63 2.44
CA GLU A 263 -9.00 5.35 2.51
C GLU A 263 -8.24 5.81 1.25
N MET A 264 -8.92 5.90 0.10
CA MET A 264 -8.35 6.46 -1.13
C MET A 264 -8.32 8.00 -1.15
N ASP A 265 -8.83 8.70 -0.14
CA ASP A 265 -8.63 10.14 0.00
C ASP A 265 -7.65 10.42 1.14
N TYR A 266 -6.40 10.65 0.79
CA TYR A 266 -5.35 10.92 1.77
C TYR A 266 -5.55 12.21 2.57
N ARG A 267 -6.45 13.11 2.15
CA ARG A 267 -6.86 14.26 2.96
C ARG A 267 -7.70 13.81 4.14
N GLU A 268 -8.56 12.81 3.97
CA GLU A 268 -9.32 12.21 5.07
C GLU A 268 -8.40 11.45 6.01
N GLU A 269 -7.41 10.71 5.48
CA GLU A 269 -6.37 10.06 6.29
C GLU A 269 -5.61 11.08 7.16
N ALA A 270 -5.20 12.21 6.59
CA ALA A 270 -4.51 13.27 7.34
C ALA A 270 -5.41 13.92 8.41
N ARG A 271 -6.69 14.19 8.09
CA ARG A 271 -7.66 14.72 9.07
C ARG A 271 -7.89 13.75 10.23
N ASN A 272 -8.02 12.46 9.93
CA ASN A 272 -8.12 11.42 10.95
C ASN A 272 -6.85 11.36 11.81
N GLY A 273 -5.67 11.50 11.21
CA GLY A 273 -4.41 11.61 11.94
C GLY A 273 -4.35 12.80 12.90
N LEU A 274 -4.84 13.98 12.47
CA LEU A 274 -4.94 15.14 13.35
C LEU A 274 -5.89 14.92 14.52
N LYS A 275 -7.07 14.36 14.25
CA LYS A 275 -8.03 14.00 15.30
C LYS A 275 -7.45 12.97 16.27
N PHE A 276 -6.73 11.98 15.76
CA PHE A 276 -6.04 10.99 16.60
C PHE A 276 -4.98 11.65 17.48
N ARG A 277 -4.21 12.61 16.94
CA ARG A 277 -3.24 13.40 17.72
C ARG A 277 -3.91 14.26 18.78
N GLU A 278 -5.05 14.86 18.49
CA GLU A 278 -5.82 15.64 19.46
C GLU A 278 -6.28 14.78 20.65
N LEU A 279 -6.80 13.58 20.36
CA LEU A 279 -7.34 12.67 21.37
C LEU A 279 -6.24 11.97 22.19
N TYR A 280 -5.15 11.55 21.55
CA TYR A 280 -4.16 10.64 22.14
C TYR A 280 -2.75 11.20 22.24
N GLY A 281 -2.42 12.31 21.58
CA GLY A 281 -1.06 12.87 21.54
C GLY A 281 -0.54 13.41 22.86
N LYS A 282 -1.36 13.43 23.92
CA LYS A 282 -0.96 13.78 25.29
C LYS A 282 -0.58 12.55 26.14
N LEU A 283 -0.85 11.34 25.65
CA LEU A 283 -0.48 10.12 26.35
C LEU A 283 1.04 9.91 26.24
N ARG A 284 1.69 9.53 27.36
CA ARG A 284 3.16 9.41 27.42
C ARG A 284 3.71 8.31 26.51
N ASP A 285 2.94 7.24 26.34
CA ASP A 285 3.36 6.04 25.60
C ASP A 285 2.87 6.03 24.15
N VAL A 286 2.22 7.11 23.69
CA VAL A 286 1.67 7.22 22.33
C VAL A 286 2.29 8.41 21.62
N MET A 287 2.96 8.14 20.51
CA MET A 287 3.44 9.17 19.59
C MET A 287 2.55 9.17 18.34
N VAL A 288 2.08 10.36 17.97
CA VAL A 288 1.28 10.54 16.76
C VAL A 288 2.00 11.56 15.87
N PRO A 289 2.36 11.21 14.63
CA PRO A 289 3.12 12.09 13.76
C PRO A 289 2.32 13.36 13.42
N GLU A 290 3.04 14.47 13.24
CA GLU A 290 2.48 15.69 12.66
C GLU A 290 2.01 15.45 11.22
N MET A 291 0.82 15.93 10.87
CA MET A 291 0.26 15.85 9.51
C MET A 291 0.43 17.19 8.79
N TYR A 292 1.02 17.18 7.59
CA TYR A 292 1.27 18.38 6.80
C TYR A 292 0.12 18.62 5.82
N LEU A 293 -0.98 19.19 6.31
CA LEU A 293 -2.21 19.35 5.51
C LEU A 293 -2.05 20.20 4.26
N GLU A 294 -1.28 21.29 4.35
CA GLU A 294 -1.10 22.22 3.22
C GLU A 294 -0.43 21.55 2.02
N GLN A 295 0.42 20.55 2.28
CA GLN A 295 1.13 19.75 1.30
C GLN A 295 0.52 18.35 1.12
N THR A 296 -0.66 18.09 1.70
CA THR A 296 -1.43 16.86 1.49
C THR A 296 -2.49 17.10 0.42
N ARG A 297 -2.62 16.14 -0.51
CA ARG A 297 -3.62 16.12 -1.58
C ARG A 297 -4.30 14.77 -1.60
N ARG A 298 -5.15 14.51 -2.59
CA ARG A 298 -5.95 13.29 -2.60
C ARG A 298 -5.08 12.05 -2.73
N ARG A 299 -4.01 12.14 -3.54
CA ARG A 299 -3.12 11.01 -3.84
C ARG A 299 -1.74 11.09 -3.18
N VAL A 300 -1.47 12.15 -2.41
CA VAL A 300 -0.20 12.36 -1.71
C VAL A 300 -0.46 12.78 -0.28
N LEU A 301 0.07 12.02 0.67
CA LEU A 301 0.04 12.31 2.10
C LEU A 301 1.46 12.64 2.55
N ILE A 302 1.60 13.75 3.29
CA ILE A 302 2.86 14.12 3.92
C ILE A 302 2.66 14.16 5.43
N MET A 303 3.46 13.40 6.15
CA MET A 303 3.45 13.34 7.60
C MET A 303 4.87 13.32 8.16
N GLU A 304 5.03 13.61 9.43
CA GLU A 304 6.30 13.54 10.14
C GLU A 304 6.93 12.14 9.99
N TRP A 305 8.23 12.12 9.73
CA TRP A 305 8.98 10.86 9.72
C TRP A 305 9.14 10.34 11.14
N VAL A 306 8.74 9.08 11.36
CA VAL A 306 8.85 8.41 12.66
C VAL A 306 9.78 7.21 12.54
N GLU A 307 10.75 7.12 13.44
CA GLU A 307 11.64 5.96 13.57
C GLU A 307 11.17 5.08 14.72
N GLY A 308 11.11 3.77 14.49
CA GLY A 308 10.69 2.80 15.49
C GLY A 308 10.84 1.36 15.00
N VAL A 309 10.59 0.43 15.90
CA VAL A 309 10.54 -1.01 15.60
C VAL A 309 9.08 -1.39 15.37
N ARG A 310 8.81 -2.19 14.32
CA ARG A 310 7.45 -2.66 14.03
C ARG A 310 6.97 -3.59 15.15
N LEU A 311 5.72 -3.44 15.59
CA LEU A 311 5.15 -4.28 16.65
C LEU A 311 5.23 -5.79 16.32
N SER A 312 5.10 -6.16 15.04
CA SER A 312 5.24 -7.55 14.60
C SER A 312 6.66 -8.14 14.77
N GLU A 313 7.69 -7.28 14.89
CA GLU A 313 9.08 -7.70 15.11
C GLU A 313 9.45 -7.70 16.60
N VAL A 314 8.59 -7.14 17.46
CA VAL A 314 8.79 -7.12 18.91
C VAL A 314 8.45 -8.52 19.45
N ARG A 315 9.46 -9.38 19.53
CA ARG A 315 9.33 -10.76 20.06
C ARG A 315 8.98 -10.79 21.54
N ASP A 316 9.36 -9.74 22.28
CA ASP A 316 9.06 -9.55 23.69
C ASP A 316 8.57 -8.11 23.89
N LEU A 317 7.29 -7.92 24.23
CA LEU A 317 6.62 -6.62 24.44
C LEU A 317 7.19 -5.80 25.62
N TYR A 318 8.31 -6.22 26.20
CA TYR A 318 9.01 -5.50 27.26
C TYR A 318 10.15 -4.67 26.64
N LEU A 319 9.90 -3.36 26.48
CA LEU A 319 10.86 -2.28 26.17
C LEU A 319 11.33 -2.13 24.70
N VAL A 320 10.67 -1.22 23.97
CA VAL A 320 11.33 -0.47 22.87
C VAL A 320 11.40 0.99 23.31
N GLU A 321 12.60 1.46 23.67
CA GLU A 321 12.84 2.90 23.90
C GLU A 321 12.87 3.63 22.55
N VAL A 322 11.91 4.53 22.33
CA VAL A 322 11.97 5.50 21.23
C VAL A 322 13.02 6.56 21.59
N LYS A 323 14.18 6.54 20.93
CA LYS A 323 15.22 7.56 21.11
C LYS A 323 14.79 8.89 20.50
N GLN A 324 14.41 9.85 21.34
CA GLN A 324 14.27 11.25 20.91
C GLN A 324 15.64 11.93 20.81
N ARG A 325 15.94 12.50 19.65
CA ARG A 325 17.14 13.33 19.45
C ARG A 325 16.85 14.73 20.00
N LYS A 326 17.37 15.05 21.19
CA LYS A 326 17.33 16.42 21.75
C LYS A 326 18.04 17.38 20.78
N SER A 327 17.34 18.42 20.32
CA SER A 327 17.99 19.58 19.69
C SER A 327 18.77 20.32 20.78
N GLY A 328 20.09 20.34 20.68
CA GLY A 328 20.94 21.16 21.54
C GLY A 328 20.73 22.64 21.21
N LEU A 329 20.12 23.36 22.15
CA LEU A 329 20.34 24.78 22.37
C LEU A 329 20.87 24.88 23.80
N GLU A 330 22.20 24.99 23.91
CA GLU A 330 22.91 25.85 24.85
C GLU A 330 24.18 26.35 24.16
#